data_AF-A0AAW1MIB5-F1
#
_entry.id   AF-A0AAW1MIB5-F1
#
_cell.length_a   1.000
_cell.length_b   1.000
_cell.length_c   1.000
_cell.angle_alpha   90.00
_cell.angle_beta   90.00
_cell.angle_gamma   90.00
#
_symmetry.space_group_name_H-M   'P 1'
#
loop_
_entity.id
_entity.type
_entity.pdbx_description
1 polymer ?
#
loop_
_entity_poly.entity_id
_entity_poly.type
_entity_poly.pdbx_seq_one_letter_code
_entity_poly.pdbx_strand_id
1 'polypeptide(L)'
;MADTAKLSHQQCTKAIKAAYKNNVRRVAGSNTSPYWWNDTISTKRTECTSARRTLTRLARNNSVPDIVKTEAQKNYRMLKKQLCKLIRQEKRKQWLTLCKKLEEDIWGDGYRIAVRELKNLTPYDIPSSKKAAIIKELFVTDELGSSSDRSRNGMGMVTSITDKELQQATSDLKSGKARTIMLFCIVRTFFCTSRIFSPLCTVLCLEVQITLHSGVISQRQ
;
A
#
# COMPACT_ATOMS: atom_id res chain seq x y z
N MET A 1 10.80 -53.67 -1.36
CA MET A 1 9.56 -52.96 -1.75
C MET A 1 9.26 -51.98 -0.63
N ALA A 2 9.34 -50.68 -0.88
CA ALA A 2 9.19 -49.67 0.16
C ALA A 2 7.71 -49.30 0.32
N ASP A 3 7.15 -49.59 1.49
CA ASP A 3 5.77 -49.29 1.85
C ASP A 3 5.49 -47.79 1.75
N THR A 4 4.62 -47.39 0.82
CA THR A 4 4.13 -46.02 0.71
C THR A 4 3.08 -45.79 1.80
N ALA A 5 3.53 -45.55 3.03
CA ALA A 5 2.67 -45.09 4.11
C ALA A 5 2.01 -43.76 3.68
N LYS A 6 0.69 -43.77 3.47
CA LYS A 6 -0.07 -42.58 3.09
C LYS A 6 -0.04 -41.59 4.25
N LEU A 7 0.57 -40.43 4.02
CA LEU A 7 0.60 -39.33 4.99
C LEU A 7 -0.83 -38.88 5.32
N SER A 8 -1.12 -38.73 6.61
CA SER A 8 -2.41 -38.21 7.08
C SER A 8 -2.62 -36.79 6.57
N HIS A 9 -3.87 -36.43 6.25
CA HIS A 9 -4.24 -35.09 5.77
C HIS A 9 -3.66 -33.97 6.65
N GLN A 10 -3.64 -34.18 7.97
CA GLN A 10 -3.08 -33.20 8.92
C GLN A 10 -1.57 -32.99 8.73
N GLN A 11 -0.83 -34.06 8.39
CA GLN A 11 0.60 -34.00 8.13
C GLN A 11 0.88 -33.24 6.82
N CYS A 12 0.08 -33.50 5.78
CA CYS A 12 0.14 -32.75 4.52
C CYS A 12 -0.15 -31.25 4.73
N THR A 13 -1.20 -30.91 5.47
CA THR A 13 -1.56 -29.52 5.76
C THR A 13 -0.49 -28.81 6.59
N LYS A 14 0.12 -29.50 7.56
CA LYS A 14 1.25 -28.96 8.35
C LYS A 14 2.48 -28.73 7.47
N ALA A 15 2.81 -29.67 6.59
CA ALA A 15 3.91 -29.56 5.63
C ALA A 15 3.71 -28.39 4.66
N ILE A 16 2.51 -28.24 4.10
CA ILE A 16 2.16 -27.14 3.20
C ILE A 16 2.24 -25.78 3.93
N LYS A 17 1.70 -25.67 5.15
CA LYS A 17 1.80 -24.43 5.95
C LYS A 17 3.26 -24.08 6.28
N ALA A 18 4.10 -25.07 6.58
CA ALA A 18 5.52 -24.86 6.82
C ALA A 18 6.26 -24.42 5.54
N ALA A 19 6.01 -25.10 4.43
CA ALA A 19 6.56 -24.75 3.11
C ALA A 19 6.15 -23.33 2.70
N TYR A 20 4.87 -22.97 2.89
CA TYR A 20 4.38 -21.61 2.65
C TYR A 20 5.12 -20.59 3.52
N LYS A 21 5.16 -20.76 4.85
CA LYS A 21 5.87 -19.83 5.76
C LYS A 21 7.35 -19.65 5.41
N ASN A 22 8.00 -20.71 4.93
CA ASN A 22 9.40 -20.67 4.51
C ASN A 22 9.60 -20.02 3.13
N ASN A 23 8.62 -20.15 2.23
CA ASN A 23 8.68 -19.63 0.86
C ASN A 23 8.01 -18.27 0.68
N VAL A 24 7.26 -17.75 1.66
CA VAL A 24 6.85 -16.35 1.66
C VAL A 24 8.13 -15.53 1.70
N ARG A 25 8.44 -14.84 0.58
CA ARG A 25 9.51 -13.83 0.56
C ARG A 25 9.24 -12.91 1.74
N ARG A 26 10.11 -12.94 2.74
CA ARG A 26 10.19 -11.85 3.70
C ARG A 26 10.64 -10.66 2.89
N VAL A 27 9.67 -9.87 2.43
CA VAL A 27 9.94 -8.55 1.91
C VAL A 27 10.58 -7.85 3.10
N ALA A 28 11.91 -7.77 3.09
CA ALA A 28 12.62 -6.84 3.95
C ALA A 28 11.98 -5.51 3.62
N GLY A 29 11.11 -5.03 4.52
CA GLY A 29 10.46 -3.74 4.33
C GLY A 29 11.54 -2.76 3.94
N SER A 30 11.32 -2.02 2.85
CA SER A 30 12.26 -1.01 2.35
C SER A 30 12.90 -0.33 3.55
N ASN A 31 14.19 -0.59 3.79
CA ASN A 31 14.99 0.00 4.87
C ASN A 31 15.26 1.49 4.57
N THR A 32 14.29 2.16 3.95
CA THR A 32 14.27 3.60 3.83
C THR A 32 13.99 4.13 5.21
N SER A 33 15.08 4.43 5.91
CA SER A 33 15.04 5.28 7.09
C SER A 33 14.14 6.49 6.81
N PRO A 34 13.29 6.90 7.75
CA PRO A 34 12.44 8.06 7.57
C PRO A 34 13.26 9.29 7.14
N TYR A 35 12.64 10.24 6.43
CA TYR A 35 13.32 11.45 5.93
C TYR A 35 14.01 12.30 7.02
N TRP A 36 13.64 12.12 8.29
CA TRP A 36 14.22 12.81 9.44
C TRP A 36 15.29 12.00 10.19
N TRP A 37 15.63 10.81 9.69
CA TRP A 37 16.67 9.98 10.26
C TRP A 37 18.06 10.52 9.93
N ASN A 38 18.96 10.46 10.92
CA ASN A 38 20.31 10.98 10.84
C ASN A 38 21.25 10.07 11.65
N ASP A 39 22.52 10.03 11.29
CA ASP A 39 23.56 9.26 12.01
C ASP A 39 23.65 9.67 13.47
N THR A 40 23.46 10.95 13.78
CA THR A 40 23.43 11.47 15.16
C THR A 40 22.32 10.83 16.00
N ILE A 41 21.12 10.69 15.43
CA ILE A 41 19.98 10.00 16.08
C ILE A 41 20.27 8.51 16.19
N SER A 42 20.90 7.92 15.17
CA SER A 42 21.29 6.50 15.17
C SER A 42 22.21 6.19 16.36
N THR A 43 23.29 6.96 16.54
CA THR A 43 24.23 6.84 17.65
C THR A 43 23.56 7.04 19.01
N LYS A 44 22.70 8.06 19.13
CA LYS A 44 21.97 8.30 20.40
C LYS A 44 20.96 7.22 20.71
N ARG A 45 20.36 6.60 19.68
CA ARG A 45 19.48 5.46 19.83
C ARG A 45 20.25 4.21 20.26
N THR A 46 21.45 3.96 19.72
CA THR A 46 22.28 2.83 20.16
C THR A 46 22.70 2.98 21.61
N GLU A 47 23.13 4.18 22.03
CA GLU A 47 23.45 4.50 23.43
C GLU A 47 22.24 4.25 24.36
N CYS A 48 21.08 4.81 24.03
CA CYS A 48 19.85 4.65 24.80
C CYS A 48 19.41 3.17 24.89
N THR A 49 19.55 2.43 23.77
CA THR A 49 19.23 0.99 23.72
C THR A 49 20.20 0.18 24.58
N SER A 50 21.49 0.51 24.56
CA SER A 50 22.51 -0.10 25.41
C SER A 50 22.17 0.12 26.88
N ALA A 51 21.90 1.37 27.29
CA ALA A 51 21.51 1.70 28.66
C ALA A 51 20.22 0.99 29.11
N ARG A 52 19.21 0.87 28.23
CA ARG A 52 17.98 0.10 28.51
C ARG A 52 18.28 -1.38 28.73
N ARG A 53 19.16 -1.97 27.92
CA ARG A 53 19.57 -3.38 28.06
C ARG A 53 20.30 -3.59 29.38
N THR A 54 21.22 -2.70 29.75
CA THR A 54 21.91 -2.72 31.04
C THR A 54 20.91 -2.64 32.20
N LEU A 55 20.00 -1.67 32.19
CA LEU A 55 18.95 -1.56 33.20
C LEU A 55 18.12 -2.84 33.33
N THR A 56 17.72 -3.43 32.19
CA THR A 56 16.90 -4.65 32.17
C THR A 56 17.66 -5.85 32.74
N ARG A 57 18.97 -5.94 32.48
CA ARG A 57 19.84 -7.00 33.03
C ARG A 57 20.02 -6.83 34.53
N LEU A 58 20.30 -5.61 34.99
CA LEU A 58 20.47 -5.30 36.42
C LEU A 58 19.17 -5.51 37.20
N ALA A 59 18.01 -5.19 36.62
CA ALA A 59 16.71 -5.41 37.24
C ALA A 59 16.39 -6.89 37.46
N ARG A 60 16.95 -7.79 36.64
CA ARG A 60 16.80 -9.25 36.79
C ARG A 60 17.77 -9.85 37.80
N ASN A 61 18.81 -9.11 38.19
CA ASN A 61 19.82 -9.59 39.11
C ASN A 61 19.53 -9.10 40.54
N ASN A 62 19.10 -10.03 41.40
CA ASN A 62 18.77 -9.74 42.80
C ASN A 62 20.01 -9.46 43.67
N SER A 63 21.20 -9.90 43.24
CA SER A 63 22.47 -9.68 43.97
C SER A 63 23.05 -8.28 43.76
N VAL A 64 22.51 -7.50 42.81
CA VAL A 64 22.99 -6.14 42.53
C VAL A 64 22.36 -5.17 43.54
N PRO A 65 23.16 -4.31 44.21
CA PRO A 65 22.64 -3.28 45.10
C PRO A 65 21.66 -2.34 44.40
N ASP A 66 20.61 -1.93 45.10
CA ASP A 66 19.59 -1.04 44.52
C ASP A 66 20.15 0.33 44.13
N ILE A 67 21.22 0.79 44.77
CA ILE A 67 21.95 2.01 44.38
C ILE A 67 22.42 1.93 42.92
N VAL A 68 22.96 0.78 42.50
CA VAL A 68 23.43 0.57 41.12
C VAL A 68 22.25 0.53 40.13
N LYS A 69 21.12 -0.07 40.53
CA LYS A 69 19.90 -0.11 39.71
C LYS A 69 19.30 1.29 39.52
N THR A 70 19.24 2.08 40.59
CA THR A 70 18.72 3.46 40.54
C THR A 70 19.61 4.35 39.67
N GLU A 71 20.93 4.19 39.71
CA GLU A 71 21.86 4.94 38.86
C GLU A 71 21.71 4.55 37.38
N ALA A 72 21.62 3.25 37.07
CA ALA A 72 21.32 2.80 35.71
C ALA A 72 19.98 3.33 35.19
N GLN A 73 18.97 3.43 36.06
CA GLN A 73 17.67 4.01 35.73
C GLN A 73 17.75 5.52 35.46
N LYS A 74 18.51 6.29 36.26
CA LYS A 74 18.75 7.72 36.03
C LYS A 74 19.46 7.93 34.68
N ASN A 75 20.50 7.15 34.40
CA ASN A 75 21.25 7.21 33.14
C ASN A 75 20.37 6.91 31.93
N TYR A 76 19.55 5.85 31.98
CA TYR A 76 18.60 5.56 30.90
C TYR A 76 17.56 6.69 30.73
N ARG A 77 17.00 7.24 31.81
CA ARG A 77 16.04 8.35 31.74
C ARG A 77 16.65 9.59 31.09
N MET A 78 17.88 9.92 31.44
CA MET A 78 18.64 11.02 30.85
C MET A 78 18.85 10.82 29.34
N LEU A 79 19.39 9.66 28.93
CA LEU A 79 19.65 9.33 27.52
C LEU A 79 18.35 9.31 26.70
N LYS A 80 17.25 8.77 27.26
CA LYS A 80 15.94 8.79 26.63
C LYS A 80 15.44 10.23 26.42
N LYS A 81 15.60 11.11 27.40
CA LYS A 81 15.20 12.53 27.28
C LYS A 81 16.01 13.23 26.19
N GLN A 82 17.32 12.99 26.13
CA GLN A 82 18.20 13.52 25.09
C GLN A 82 17.80 13.03 23.69
N LEU A 83 17.58 11.71 23.53
CA LEU A 83 17.12 11.12 22.26
C LEU A 83 15.79 11.73 21.80
N CYS A 84 14.80 11.86 22.70
CA CYS A 84 13.53 12.49 22.36
C CYS A 84 13.67 13.96 21.97
N LYS A 85 14.55 14.71 22.63
CA LYS A 85 14.85 16.11 22.28
C LYS A 85 15.44 16.19 20.87
N LEU A 86 16.44 15.35 20.58
CA LEU A 86 17.08 15.29 19.26
C LEU A 86 16.10 14.91 18.15
N ILE A 87 15.26 13.89 18.37
CA ILE A 87 14.25 13.50 17.37
C ILE A 87 13.29 14.65 17.09
N ARG A 88 12.83 15.40 18.11
CA ARG A 88 11.94 16.54 17.90
C ARG A 88 12.63 17.66 17.12
N GLN A 89 13.90 17.94 17.43
CA GLN A 89 14.69 18.96 16.75
C GLN A 89 14.92 18.61 15.27
N GLU A 90 15.35 17.38 14.98
CA GLU A 90 15.61 16.95 13.61
C GLU A 90 14.32 16.85 12.78
N LYS A 91 13.21 16.37 13.37
CA LYS A 91 11.90 16.42 12.71
C LYS A 91 11.50 17.84 12.33
N ARG A 92 11.66 18.80 13.25
CA ARG A 92 11.35 20.21 13.00
C ARG A 92 12.27 20.79 11.93
N LYS A 93 13.58 20.53 11.99
CA LYS A 93 14.56 20.99 11.02
C LYS A 93 14.25 20.47 9.61
N GLN A 94 13.96 19.19 9.49
CA GLN A 94 13.67 18.56 8.21
C GLN A 94 12.31 18.99 7.67
N TRP A 95 11.31 19.20 8.55
CA TRP A 95 10.04 19.83 8.16
C TRP A 95 10.24 21.23 7.59
N LEU A 96 10.99 22.10 8.28
CA LEU A 96 11.28 23.44 7.79
C LEU A 96 12.06 23.43 6.47
N THR A 97 12.99 22.49 6.31
CA THR A 97 13.74 22.31 5.07
C THR A 97 12.81 21.89 3.93
N LEU A 98 11.84 21.01 4.20
CA LEU A 98 10.82 20.62 3.24
C LEU A 98 9.94 21.81 2.87
N CYS A 99 9.45 22.59 3.84
CA CYS A 99 8.63 23.78 3.56
C CYS A 99 9.37 24.78 2.67
N LYS A 100 10.65 25.08 2.95
CA LYS A 100 11.45 25.98 2.10
C LYS A 100 11.57 25.47 0.66
N LYS A 101 11.84 24.17 0.47
CA LYS A 101 11.88 23.56 -0.86
C LYS A 101 10.53 23.65 -1.59
N LEU A 102 9.42 23.56 -0.87
CA LEU A 102 8.08 23.71 -1.42
C LEU A 102 7.74 25.17 -1.76
N GLU A 103 8.27 26.14 -1.02
CA GLU A 103 8.13 27.57 -1.34
C GLU A 103 8.90 27.93 -2.61
N GLU A 104 10.04 27.29 -2.87
CA GLU A 104 10.80 27.42 -4.12
C GLU A 104 10.07 26.79 -5.32
N ASP A 105 9.38 25.68 -5.12
CA ASP A 105 8.65 24.93 -6.15
C ASP A 105 7.17 24.72 -5.76
N ILE A 106 6.37 25.75 -6.06
CA ILE A 106 4.95 25.85 -5.69
C ILE A 106 4.10 24.73 -6.33
N TRP A 107 4.53 24.17 -7.48
CA TRP A 107 3.70 23.27 -8.30
C TRP A 107 4.32 21.91 -8.62
N GLY A 108 5.58 21.63 -8.30
CA GLY A 108 6.19 20.32 -8.57
C GLY A 108 6.08 19.37 -7.39
N ASP A 109 6.96 19.50 -6.39
CA ASP A 109 7.08 18.54 -5.31
C ASP A 109 5.84 18.47 -4.40
N GLY A 110 5.27 19.61 -4.04
CA GLY A 110 4.08 19.68 -3.19
C GLY A 110 2.87 19.03 -3.85
N TYR A 111 2.65 19.35 -5.12
CA TYR A 111 1.59 18.75 -5.94
C TYR A 111 1.80 17.24 -6.08
N ARG A 112 3.04 16.80 -6.36
CA ARG A 112 3.36 15.37 -6.50
C ARG A 112 3.11 14.59 -5.21
N ILE A 113 3.47 15.15 -4.05
CA ILE A 113 3.19 14.54 -2.74
C ILE A 113 1.67 14.44 -2.53
N ALA A 114 0.92 15.53 -2.73
CA ALA A 114 -0.53 15.55 -2.55
C ALA A 114 -1.23 14.54 -3.47
N VAL A 115 -0.88 14.50 -4.77
CA VAL A 115 -1.44 13.55 -5.73
C VAL A 115 -1.09 12.10 -5.39
N ARG A 116 0.13 11.83 -4.88
CA ARG A 116 0.52 10.48 -4.46
C ARG A 116 -0.31 9.99 -3.29
N GLU A 117 -0.57 10.85 -2.31
CA GLU A 117 -1.43 10.50 -1.17
C GLU A 117 -2.89 10.32 -1.61
N LEU A 118 -3.41 11.18 -2.48
CA LEU A 118 -4.76 11.05 -3.04
C LEU A 118 -4.95 9.75 -3.83
N LYS A 119 -3.92 9.28 -4.56
CA LYS A 119 -3.96 8.00 -5.29
C LYS A 119 -4.09 6.77 -4.39
N ASN A 120 -3.65 6.87 -3.13
CA ASN A 120 -3.74 5.79 -2.16
C ASN A 120 -5.09 5.77 -1.43
N LEU A 121 -5.89 6.83 -1.54
CA LEU A 121 -7.28 6.80 -1.14
C LEU A 121 -8.06 5.99 -2.18
N THR A 122 -8.96 5.13 -1.72
CA THR A 122 -9.93 4.50 -2.61
C THR A 122 -10.62 5.60 -3.40
N PRO A 123 -10.72 5.51 -4.75
CA PRO A 123 -11.46 6.50 -5.52
C PRO A 123 -12.82 6.66 -4.86
N TYR A 124 -13.14 7.87 -4.39
CA TYR A 124 -14.48 8.14 -3.89
C TYR A 124 -15.40 7.87 -5.06
N ASP A 125 -16.22 6.83 -4.97
CA ASP A 125 -17.12 6.45 -6.05
C ASP A 125 -18.26 7.47 -6.08
N ILE A 126 -18.04 8.57 -6.79
CA ILE A 126 -19.07 9.58 -6.99
C ILE A 126 -20.15 8.91 -7.85
N PRO A 127 -21.41 8.81 -7.36
CA PRO A 127 -22.49 8.21 -8.12
C PRO A 127 -22.68 8.97 -9.43
N SER A 128 -23.07 8.24 -10.49
CA SER A 128 -23.12 8.78 -11.86
C SER A 128 -24.00 10.03 -11.98
N SER A 129 -25.04 10.15 -11.15
CA SER A 129 -25.91 11.34 -11.08
C SER A 129 -25.18 12.59 -10.60
N LYS A 130 -24.33 12.49 -9.57
CA LYS A 130 -23.52 13.61 -9.07
C LYS A 130 -22.46 14.03 -10.07
N LYS A 131 -21.86 13.08 -10.80
CA LYS A 131 -20.91 13.39 -11.88
C LYS A 131 -21.58 14.24 -12.96
N ALA A 132 -22.78 13.88 -13.40
CA ALA A 132 -23.54 14.62 -14.40
C ALA A 132 -23.90 16.04 -13.92
N ALA A 133 -24.32 16.20 -12.66
CA ALA A 133 -24.60 17.51 -12.07
C ALA A 133 -23.37 18.40 -12.01
N ILE A 134 -22.23 17.86 -11.56
CA ILE A 134 -20.95 18.57 -11.52
C ILE A 134 -20.51 18.99 -12.93
N ILE A 135 -20.67 18.13 -13.93
CA ILE A 135 -20.31 18.45 -15.33
C ILE A 135 -21.15 19.62 -15.86
N LYS A 136 -22.47 19.59 -15.61
CA LYS A 136 -23.40 20.65 -16.04
C LYS A 136 -23.12 22.00 -15.34
N GLU A 137 -22.58 21.96 -14.12
CA GLU A 137 -22.25 23.16 -13.34
C GLU A 137 -20.88 23.73 -13.70
N LEU A 138 -19.86 22.88 -13.86
CA LEU A 138 -18.49 23.29 -14.12
C LEU A 138 -18.24 23.68 -15.57
N PHE A 139 -18.94 23.03 -16.51
CA PHE A 139 -18.79 23.28 -17.92
C PHE A 139 -20.08 23.90 -18.45
N VAL A 140 -19.94 24.96 -19.25
CA VAL A 140 -21.05 25.48 -20.05
C VAL A 140 -21.43 24.38 -21.04
N THR A 141 -22.35 23.52 -20.61
CA THR A 141 -23.07 22.62 -21.50
C THR A 141 -24.21 23.43 -22.07
N ASP A 142 -23.96 24.08 -23.20
CA ASP A 142 -25.08 24.55 -24.01
C ASP A 142 -25.94 23.31 -24.31
N GLU A 143 -27.14 23.25 -23.72
CA GLU A 143 -28.17 22.25 -24.01
C GLU A 143 -28.63 22.32 -25.49
N LEU A 144 -28.05 23.24 -26.28
CA LEU A 144 -28.35 23.49 -27.68
C LEU A 144 -27.06 23.62 -28.48
N GLY A 145 -26.38 22.49 -28.59
CA GLY A 145 -25.57 22.18 -29.75
C GLY A 145 -26.07 20.88 -30.36
N SER A 146 -27.28 20.88 -30.93
CA SER A 146 -27.53 19.99 -32.06
C SER A 146 -26.35 20.22 -32.99
N SER A 147 -25.45 19.24 -33.11
CA SER A 147 -24.36 19.25 -34.09
C SER A 147 -24.95 19.11 -35.51
N SER A 148 -25.96 19.91 -35.82
CA SER A 148 -26.54 20.12 -37.14
C SER A 148 -25.91 21.33 -37.82
N ASP A 149 -25.16 22.19 -37.12
CA ASP A 149 -24.51 23.36 -37.74
C ASP A 149 -22.97 23.37 -37.69
N ARG A 150 -22.36 22.17 -37.62
CA ARG A 150 -21.23 21.95 -38.53
C ARG A 150 -21.85 21.42 -39.80
N SER A 151 -22.20 22.32 -40.70
CA SER A 151 -22.40 21.99 -42.10
C SER A 151 -21.37 20.92 -42.49
N ARG A 152 -21.88 19.72 -42.76
CA ARG A 152 -21.17 18.61 -43.39
C ARG A 152 -20.80 18.98 -44.83
N ASN A 153 -20.20 20.14 -45.06
CA ASN A 153 -19.48 20.39 -46.29
C ASN A 153 -18.11 19.71 -46.15
N GLY A 154 -18.12 18.41 -46.42
CA GLY A 154 -16.91 17.58 -46.44
C GLY A 154 -16.97 16.40 -45.50
N MET A 155 -17.96 15.50 -45.65
CA MET A 155 -17.69 14.09 -45.36
C MET A 155 -16.74 13.58 -46.45
N GLY A 156 -15.48 14.03 -46.41
CA GLY A 156 -14.43 13.43 -47.19
C GLY A 156 -14.41 11.96 -46.83
N MET A 157 -14.51 11.11 -47.85
CA MET A 157 -14.39 9.67 -47.72
C MET A 157 -13.13 9.40 -46.89
N VAL A 158 -13.28 8.97 -45.64
CA VAL A 158 -12.12 8.54 -44.84
C VAL A 158 -11.52 7.40 -45.65
N THR A 159 -10.35 7.64 -46.22
CA THR A 159 -9.64 6.64 -47.01
C THR A 159 -9.45 5.42 -46.14
N SER A 160 -9.94 4.27 -46.62
CA SER A 160 -9.73 2.99 -45.96
C SER A 160 -8.23 2.79 -45.75
N ILE A 161 -7.84 2.51 -44.51
CA ILE A 161 -6.45 2.16 -44.18
C ILE A 161 -6.05 1.01 -45.09
N THR A 162 -4.99 1.22 -45.87
CA THR A 162 -4.51 0.20 -46.80
C THR A 162 -3.66 -0.82 -46.03
N ASP A 163 -3.71 -2.10 -46.39
CA ASP A 163 -2.92 -3.16 -45.73
C ASP A 163 -1.42 -2.83 -45.64
N LYS A 164 -0.90 -2.07 -46.62
CA LYS A 164 0.49 -1.58 -46.62
C LYS A 164 0.77 -0.59 -45.50
N GLU A 165 -0.15 0.34 -45.24
CA GLU A 165 -0.01 1.30 -44.13
C GLU A 165 -0.08 0.58 -42.78
N LEU A 166 -0.92 -0.44 -42.67
CA LEU A 166 -1.02 -1.27 -41.46
C LEU A 166 0.28 -2.05 -41.20
N GLN A 167 0.86 -2.64 -42.24
CA GLN A 167 2.14 -3.36 -42.13
C GLN A 167 3.29 -2.44 -41.73
N GLN A 168 3.35 -1.23 -42.30
CA GLN A 168 4.39 -0.26 -41.97
C GLN A 168 4.25 0.29 -40.54
N ALA A 169 3.02 0.56 -40.08
CA ALA A 169 2.78 0.93 -38.69
C ALA A 169 3.17 -0.20 -37.72
N THR A 170 3.01 -1.46 -38.13
CA THR A 170 3.37 -2.63 -37.31
C THR A 170 4.88 -2.83 -37.23
N SER A 171 5.64 -2.54 -38.30
CA SER A 171 7.11 -2.63 -38.28
C SER A 171 7.77 -1.55 -37.40
N ASP A 172 7.13 -0.39 -37.25
CA ASP A 172 7.64 0.72 -36.43
C ASP A 172 7.39 0.53 -34.92
N LEU A 173 6.63 -0.50 -34.53
CA LEU A 173 6.44 -0.84 -33.12
C LEU A 173 7.70 -1.48 -32.54
N LYS A 174 8.36 -0.77 -31.61
CA LYS A 174 9.45 -1.33 -30.79
C LYS A 174 8.97 -2.61 -30.07
N SER A 175 9.60 -3.74 -30.40
CA SER A 175 9.30 -5.13 -29.96
C SER A 175 9.36 -5.41 -28.44
N GLY A 176 9.51 -4.38 -27.61
CA GLY A 176 9.60 -4.48 -26.15
C GLY A 176 8.27 -4.35 -25.39
N LYS A 177 7.22 -3.77 -25.98
CA LYS A 177 5.94 -3.52 -25.27
C LYS A 177 4.95 -4.70 -25.32
N ALA A 178 5.02 -5.54 -26.35
CA ALA A 178 4.09 -6.67 -26.53
C ALA A 178 4.27 -7.80 -25.48
N ARG A 179 5.46 -7.91 -24.87
CA ARG A 179 5.74 -8.94 -23.84
C ARG A 179 4.87 -8.76 -22.59
N THR A 180 4.53 -7.53 -22.24
CA THR A 180 3.70 -7.23 -21.06
C THR A 180 2.20 -7.45 -21.32
N ILE A 181 1.74 -7.20 -22.55
CA ILE A 181 0.32 -7.37 -22.93
C ILE A 181 0.00 -8.86 -23.15
N MET A 182 0.91 -9.63 -23.75
CA MET A 182 0.74 -11.09 -23.93
C MET A 182 0.78 -11.87 -22.60
N LEU A 183 1.59 -11.44 -21.62
CA LEU A 183 1.55 -12.03 -20.28
C LEU A 183 0.20 -11.81 -19.60
N PHE A 184 -0.42 -10.64 -19.80
CA PHE A 184 -1.74 -10.34 -19.25
C PHE A 184 -2.85 -11.17 -19.93
N CYS A 185 -2.74 -11.43 -21.24
CA CYS A 185 -3.67 -12.29 -21.96
C CYS A 185 -3.53 -13.78 -21.58
N ILE A 186 -2.31 -14.30 -21.35
CA ILE A 186 -2.10 -15.71 -20.95
C ILE A 186 -2.58 -15.94 -19.50
N VAL A 187 -2.32 -15.01 -18.57
CA VAL A 187 -2.79 -15.13 -17.17
C VAL A 187 -4.31 -14.99 -17.08
N ARG A 188 -4.94 -14.18 -17.95
CA ARG A 188 -6.40 -13.99 -17.98
C ARG A 188 -7.15 -15.10 -18.74
N THR A 189 -6.49 -15.80 -19.66
CA THR A 189 -7.08 -16.98 -20.34
C THR A 189 -6.93 -18.28 -19.55
N PHE A 190 -5.88 -18.44 -18.72
CA PHE A 190 -5.75 -19.62 -17.85
C PHE A 190 -6.66 -19.61 -16.62
N PHE A 191 -7.07 -18.43 -16.12
CA PHE A 191 -7.93 -18.33 -14.94
C PHE A 191 -9.44 -18.36 -15.26
N CYS A 192 -9.84 -18.48 -16.53
CA CYS A 192 -11.24 -18.39 -16.96
C CYS A 192 -11.83 -19.71 -17.53
N THR A 193 -11.07 -20.81 -17.57
CA THR A 193 -11.55 -22.09 -18.17
C THR A 193 -11.61 -23.29 -17.21
N SER A 194 -11.32 -23.12 -15.91
CA SER A 194 -11.53 -24.19 -14.92
C SER A 194 -12.76 -23.92 -14.06
N ARG A 195 -13.93 -23.97 -14.70
CA ARG A 195 -15.23 -24.13 -14.03
C ARG A 195 -15.49 -25.63 -13.86
N ILE A 196 -14.80 -26.25 -12.89
CA ILE A 196 -15.30 -27.48 -12.26
C ILE A 196 -15.90 -27.08 -10.93
N PHE A 197 -17.22 -27.00 -10.96
CA PHE A 197 -18.11 -26.83 -9.83
C PHE A 197 -18.19 -28.19 -9.10
N SER A 198 -17.88 -28.23 -7.81
CA SER A 198 -18.40 -29.28 -6.92
C SER A 198 -18.46 -28.77 -5.47
N PRO A 199 -19.45 -29.25 -4.69
CA PRO A 199 -20.24 -28.40 -3.82
C PRO A 199 -19.97 -28.71 -2.35
N LEU A 200 -19.00 -28.04 -1.73
CA LEU A 200 -18.79 -28.15 -0.27
C LEU A 200 -18.43 -26.81 0.39
N CYS A 201 -18.52 -25.67 -0.32
CA CYS A 201 -18.13 -24.36 0.21
C CYS A 201 -19.29 -23.54 0.81
N THR A 202 -20.51 -24.07 0.90
CA THR A 202 -21.66 -23.39 1.52
C THR A 202 -21.83 -23.66 3.02
N VAL A 203 -20.91 -24.35 3.69
CA VAL A 203 -21.07 -24.71 5.12
C VAL A 203 -20.35 -23.77 6.10
N LEU A 204 -19.65 -22.72 5.65
CA LEU A 204 -19.02 -21.74 6.56
C LEU A 204 -19.52 -20.30 6.41
N CYS A 205 -20.64 -20.09 5.72
CA CYS A 205 -21.34 -18.80 5.69
C CYS A 205 -22.50 -18.70 6.70
N LEU A 206 -22.69 -19.72 7.55
CA LEU A 206 -23.79 -19.78 8.52
C LEU A 206 -23.30 -20.12 9.94
N GLU A 207 -22.30 -19.41 10.46
CA GLU A 207 -22.05 -19.42 11.92
C GLU A 207 -21.37 -18.14 12.47
N VAL A 208 -21.61 -16.99 11.84
CA VAL A 208 -21.28 -15.67 12.44
C VAL A 208 -22.47 -14.71 12.34
N GLN A 209 -23.69 -15.25 12.45
CA GLN A 209 -24.92 -14.46 12.65
C GLN A 209 -25.42 -14.52 14.12
N ILE A 210 -24.59 -15.03 15.06
CA ILE A 210 -24.89 -15.05 16.50
C ILE A 210 -23.74 -14.38 17.25
N THR A 211 -23.62 -13.05 17.13
CA THR A 211 -22.96 -12.17 18.12
C THR A 211 -23.18 -10.68 17.86
N LEU A 212 -24.22 -10.31 17.10
CA LEU A 212 -24.65 -8.92 16.93
C LEU A 212 -26.15 -8.74 17.20
N HIS A 213 -26.71 -9.53 18.13
CA HIS A 213 -28.07 -9.33 18.65
C HIS A 213 -28.14 -9.29 20.18
N SER A 214 -27.15 -8.65 20.81
CA SER A 214 -27.21 -8.31 22.24
C SER A 214 -26.36 -7.06 22.53
N GLY A 215 -26.70 -5.94 21.87
CA GLY A 215 -25.94 -4.71 22.10
C GLY A 215 -26.50 -3.38 21.61
N VAL A 216 -27.78 -3.26 21.20
CA VAL A 216 -28.45 -1.94 21.10
C VAL A 216 -29.96 -2.10 21.38
N ILE A 217 -30.31 -2.21 22.67
CA ILE A 217 -31.57 -1.68 23.20
C ILE A 217 -31.17 -0.90 24.45
N SER A 218 -31.06 0.43 24.34
CA SER A 218 -31.52 1.38 25.36
C SER A 218 -31.23 2.82 24.91
N GLN A 219 -32.23 3.44 24.30
CA GLN A 219 -32.44 4.89 24.31
C GLN A 219 -33.94 5.08 24.59
N ARG A 220 -34.25 6.02 25.49
CA ARG A 220 -35.58 6.47 25.99
C ARG A 220 -36.07 5.83 27.30
N GLN A 221 -35.70 6.44 28.42
CA GLN A 221 -36.52 7.48 29.05
C GLN A 221 -35.65 8.70 29.33
#